data_AF-A0AAN9YMD4-F1
#
_entry.id   AF-A0AAN9YMD4-F1
#
_cell.length_a   1.000
_cell.length_b   1.000
_cell.length_c   1.000
_cell.angle_alpha   90.00
_cell.angle_beta   90.00
_cell.angle_gamma   90.00
#
_symmetry.space_group_name_H-M   'P 1'
#
loop_
_entity.id
_entity.type
_entity.pdbx_description
1 polymer ?
#
loop_
_entity_poly.entity_id
_entity_poly.type
_entity_poly.pdbx_seq_one_letter_code
_entity_poly.pdbx_strand_id
1 'polypeptide(L)'
;MATTIFATPTPHTAFDQPLYSLYSSHPAVNGCNVPHGVHIISPPAGQCESLLGRKLGPTPRRLHNRILYIPAHGDKVTHLPIYDFTRQYREAVRDEPIGTSRFKTKLGLMHKPHGDGRSGTGEVSYLVDFEAPEVRRDLTATAGANNSNSNNNNNTTTTHATVQRRSLYGGAEVGLAIPQQHAGLADDCAAACTVTPASTGAYVNLARSYPLRPTVTRLGSSRNPWFTFTVPGGALEGDRTLQWQVHPVEHGLLRYTLVEMPRRAGPRVDEMWWEDGSADGSRTRDGRKDGEPSFSAAVDGNEHLIRAIYHNVGLGFSLAQPFSEGALLLEDGMDPEFEAVVVASLLGMLWRARGEGRKSRKGSKSEGSALARKKSGSVTSGDEDGSISSGSSPSRKGFFGKILRRLS
;
A
#
# COMPACT_ATOMS: atom_id res chain seq x y z
N MET A 1 52.95 -23.93 -35.94
CA MET A 1 52.37 -23.77 -34.59
C MET A 1 50.99 -23.15 -34.76
N ALA A 2 49.94 -23.95 -34.61
CA ALA A 2 48.55 -23.51 -34.80
C ALA A 2 47.87 -23.47 -33.43
N THR A 3 47.34 -22.30 -33.08
CA THR A 3 46.71 -22.04 -31.78
C THR A 3 45.21 -22.22 -31.91
N THR A 4 44.67 -23.28 -31.31
CA THR A 4 43.24 -23.58 -31.26
C THR A 4 42.60 -22.85 -30.08
N ILE A 5 41.65 -21.96 -30.34
CA ILE A 5 40.86 -21.27 -29.32
C ILE A 5 39.55 -22.05 -29.13
N PHE A 6 39.35 -22.61 -27.94
CA PHE A 6 38.06 -23.19 -27.54
C PHE A 6 37.20 -22.11 -26.89
N ALA A 7 36.04 -21.84 -27.48
CA ALA A 7 34.98 -21.03 -26.87
C ALA A 7 34.02 -21.96 -26.10
N THR A 8 33.83 -21.70 -24.82
CA THR A 8 32.83 -22.35 -23.96
C THR A 8 31.46 -21.67 -24.14
N PRO A 9 30.36 -22.43 -24.30
CA PRO A 9 29.02 -21.85 -24.37
C PRO A 9 28.50 -21.55 -22.96
N THR A 10 28.15 -20.29 -22.70
CA THR A 10 27.36 -19.88 -21.54
C THR A 10 25.87 -20.19 -21.78
N PRO A 11 25.16 -20.82 -20.83
CA PRO A 11 23.74 -21.08 -20.97
C PRO A 11 22.94 -19.78 -20.76
N HIS A 12 22.28 -19.31 -21.83
CA HIS A 12 21.26 -18.27 -21.74
C HIS A 12 20.02 -18.83 -21.04
N THR A 13 19.73 -18.33 -19.83
CA THR A 13 18.41 -18.48 -19.20
C THR A 13 17.45 -17.47 -19.85
N ALA A 14 16.68 -17.95 -20.83
CA ALA A 14 15.55 -17.21 -21.37
C ALA A 14 14.43 -17.16 -20.32
N PHE A 15 14.20 -15.97 -19.76
CA PHE A 15 13.00 -15.69 -19.00
C PHE A 15 11.86 -15.42 -19.99
N ASP A 16 10.98 -16.39 -20.17
CA ASP A 16 9.67 -16.18 -20.80
C ASP A 16 8.82 -15.29 -19.89
N GLN A 17 8.77 -14.00 -20.21
CA GLN A 17 7.74 -13.11 -19.68
C GLN A 17 6.45 -13.35 -20.47
N PRO A 18 5.32 -13.70 -19.82
CA PRO A 18 4.05 -13.74 -20.51
C PRO A 18 3.68 -12.31 -20.94
N LEU A 19 3.44 -12.18 -22.24
CA LEU A 19 2.91 -11.00 -22.92
C LEU A 19 1.59 -10.53 -22.25
N TYR A 20 1.69 -9.61 -21.30
CA TYR A 20 0.56 -8.78 -20.86
C TYR A 20 0.60 -7.43 -21.60
N SER A 21 0.47 -7.49 -22.93
CA SER A 21 0.20 -6.35 -23.79
C SER A 21 -1.27 -6.34 -24.19
N LEU A 22 -2.15 -6.20 -23.21
CA LEU A 22 -3.54 -5.78 -23.43
C LEU A 22 -3.92 -4.76 -22.35
N TYR A 23 -3.35 -3.56 -22.47
CA TYR A 23 -3.96 -2.37 -21.91
C TYR A 23 -5.22 -2.06 -22.74
N SER A 24 -6.28 -2.79 -22.42
CA SER A 24 -7.63 -2.48 -22.85
C SER A 24 -8.00 -1.07 -22.42
N SER A 25 -8.66 -0.38 -23.34
CA SER A 25 -9.23 0.95 -23.23
C SER A 25 -9.91 1.20 -21.88
N HIS A 26 -9.68 2.40 -21.35
CA HIS A 26 -10.09 2.88 -20.02
C HIS A 26 -11.61 2.76 -19.76
N PRO A 27 -12.09 2.00 -18.75
CA PRO A 27 -13.50 1.99 -18.37
C PRO A 27 -13.94 3.24 -17.59
N ALA A 28 -13.00 4.11 -17.19
CA ALA A 28 -13.32 5.38 -16.51
C ALA A 28 -13.82 6.48 -17.47
N VAL A 29 -13.75 6.26 -18.78
CA VAL A 29 -14.22 7.21 -19.81
C VAL A 29 -15.47 6.69 -20.55
N ASN A 30 -15.74 5.39 -20.55
CA ASN A 30 -16.79 4.78 -21.38
C ASN A 30 -18.12 4.52 -20.65
N GLY A 31 -18.34 5.09 -19.46
CA GLY A 31 -19.63 5.02 -18.77
C GLY A 31 -20.67 6.03 -19.27
N CYS A 32 -20.26 7.00 -20.09
CA CYS A 32 -21.15 8.01 -20.64
C CYS A 32 -21.25 7.78 -22.15
N ASN A 33 -22.40 7.27 -22.61
CA ASN A 33 -22.79 7.37 -24.03
C ASN A 33 -22.98 8.86 -24.35
N VAL A 34 -21.89 9.57 -24.58
CA VAL A 34 -21.95 10.99 -24.95
C VAL A 34 -22.16 11.05 -26.46
N PRO A 35 -23.22 11.74 -26.94
CA PRO A 35 -23.49 11.88 -28.36
C PRO A 35 -22.27 12.42 -29.11
N HIS A 36 -22.01 11.90 -30.32
CA HIS A 36 -21.04 12.47 -31.24
C HIS A 36 -21.36 13.97 -31.45
N GLY A 37 -20.44 14.85 -31.04
CA GLY A 37 -20.61 16.31 -31.14
C GLY A 37 -20.54 17.07 -29.81
N VAL A 38 -20.54 16.40 -28.65
CA VAL A 38 -20.31 17.08 -27.37
C VAL A 38 -18.80 17.13 -27.09
N HIS A 39 -18.19 18.27 -27.35
CA HIS A 39 -16.86 18.57 -26.83
C HIS A 39 -16.97 18.68 -25.31
N ILE A 40 -16.50 17.65 -24.59
CA ILE A 40 -16.31 17.74 -23.14
C ILE A 40 -15.16 18.73 -22.95
N ILE A 41 -15.52 19.98 -22.64
CA ILE A 41 -14.57 20.94 -22.10
C ILE A 41 -14.03 20.29 -20.83
N SER A 42 -12.76 19.88 -20.86
CA SER A 42 -12.12 19.33 -19.67
C SER A 42 -12.26 20.37 -18.56
N PRO A 43 -12.92 20.05 -17.44
CA PRO A 43 -13.12 21.01 -16.37
C PRO A 43 -11.75 21.53 -15.91
N PRO A 44 -11.66 22.80 -15.48
CA PRO A 44 -10.40 23.38 -15.04
C PRO A 44 -9.77 22.50 -13.94
N ALA A 45 -8.44 22.36 -14.02
CA ALA A 45 -7.66 21.50 -13.13
C ALA A 45 -8.02 21.82 -11.66
N GLY A 46 -8.59 20.84 -10.96
CA GLY A 46 -8.98 20.98 -9.55
C GLY A 46 -10.47 20.78 -9.25
N GLN A 47 -11.40 20.97 -10.21
CA GLN A 47 -12.82 20.76 -9.92
C GLN A 47 -13.14 19.30 -9.56
N CYS A 48 -12.57 18.33 -10.29
CA CYS A 48 -12.79 16.92 -10.00
C CYS A 48 -12.27 16.52 -8.61
N GLU A 49 -11.13 17.07 -8.19
CA GLU A 49 -10.55 16.77 -6.87
C GLU A 49 -11.34 17.45 -5.74
N SER A 50 -11.83 18.68 -5.97
CA SER A 50 -12.72 19.38 -5.04
C SER A 50 -14.05 18.63 -4.84
N LEU A 51 -14.62 18.05 -5.90
CA LEU A 51 -15.80 17.19 -5.81
C LEU A 51 -15.55 15.91 -5.01
N LEU A 52 -14.30 15.43 -4.98
CA LEU A 52 -13.87 14.32 -4.13
C LEU A 52 -13.50 14.77 -2.71
N GLY A 53 -13.67 16.05 -2.38
CA GLY A 53 -13.32 16.65 -1.09
C GLY A 53 -11.82 16.73 -0.82
N ARG A 54 -10.98 16.52 -1.86
CA ARG A 54 -9.52 16.50 -1.70
C ARG A 54 -8.96 17.90 -1.78
N LYS A 55 -8.03 18.20 -0.88
CA LYS A 55 -7.25 19.44 -0.84
C LYS A 55 -5.80 19.14 -1.17
N LEU A 56 -5.53 18.93 -2.45
CA LEU A 56 -4.18 18.57 -2.90
C LEU A 56 -3.32 19.85 -2.98
N GLY A 57 -2.32 19.94 -2.12
CA GLY A 57 -1.28 20.96 -2.18
C GLY A 57 -0.21 20.65 -3.25
N PRO A 58 0.57 21.67 -3.68
CA PRO A 58 1.69 21.46 -4.58
C PRO A 58 2.74 20.53 -3.97
N THR A 59 3.54 19.89 -4.81
CA THR A 59 4.65 19.05 -4.35
C THR A 59 5.74 19.93 -3.70
N PRO A 60 6.18 19.64 -2.46
CA PRO A 60 7.24 20.40 -1.80
C PRO A 60 8.49 20.51 -2.68
N ARG A 61 8.98 21.74 -2.90
CA ARG A 61 10.04 22.03 -3.89
C ARG A 61 11.34 21.26 -3.65
N ARG A 62 11.67 20.94 -2.39
CA ARG A 62 12.90 20.20 -2.02
C ARG A 62 12.88 18.71 -2.35
N LEU A 63 11.76 18.20 -2.87
CA LEU A 63 11.60 16.81 -3.29
C LEU A 63 11.72 16.65 -4.81
N HIS A 64 12.15 17.69 -5.54
CA HIS A 64 12.09 17.75 -7.00
C HIS A 64 13.38 17.29 -7.69
N ASN A 65 14.52 17.19 -6.98
CA ASN A 65 15.79 16.85 -7.63
C ASN A 65 16.23 15.40 -7.42
N ARG A 66 15.49 14.60 -6.64
CA ARG A 66 15.74 13.15 -6.51
C ARG A 66 14.44 12.36 -6.58
N ILE A 67 14.17 11.72 -7.71
CA ILE A 67 13.02 10.85 -7.91
C ILE A 67 13.47 9.46 -8.39
N LEU A 68 13.09 8.44 -7.60
CA LEU A 68 13.37 7.03 -7.86
C LEU A 68 12.12 6.31 -8.36
N TYR A 69 12.26 5.54 -9.44
CA TYR A 69 11.23 4.65 -9.92
C TYR A 69 11.43 3.27 -9.32
N ILE A 70 10.39 2.76 -8.67
CA ILE A 70 10.35 1.43 -8.07
C ILE A 70 9.50 0.55 -9.01
N PRO A 71 10.10 -0.40 -9.73
CA PRO A 71 9.36 -1.29 -10.62
C PRO A 71 8.34 -2.14 -9.88
N ALA A 72 7.43 -2.73 -10.67
CA ALA A 72 6.45 -3.67 -10.19
C ALA A 72 7.16 -4.86 -9.51
N HIS A 73 6.91 -5.02 -8.21
CA HIS A 73 7.52 -6.08 -7.42
C HIS A 73 6.50 -6.71 -6.47
N GLY A 74 6.68 -8.00 -6.22
CA GLY A 74 5.84 -8.80 -5.33
C GLY A 74 6.68 -9.63 -4.36
N ASP A 75 6.05 -10.62 -3.73
CA ASP A 75 6.71 -11.55 -2.81
C ASP A 75 7.73 -12.49 -3.49
N LYS A 76 7.64 -12.65 -4.82
CA LYS A 76 8.52 -13.55 -5.59
C LYS A 76 9.81 -12.89 -6.11
N VAL A 77 9.96 -11.58 -5.95
CA VAL A 77 11.15 -10.89 -6.49
C VAL A 77 12.39 -11.28 -5.70
N THR A 78 13.49 -11.58 -6.41
CA THR A 78 14.81 -11.84 -5.82
C THR A 78 15.78 -10.70 -6.09
N HIS A 79 15.69 -10.07 -7.26
CA HIS A 79 16.49 -8.91 -7.62
C HIS A 79 15.58 -7.77 -8.08
N LEU A 80 15.67 -6.63 -7.43
CA LEU A 80 14.86 -5.45 -7.72
C LEU A 80 15.76 -4.25 -7.99
N PRO A 81 16.01 -3.89 -9.27
CA PRO A 81 16.68 -2.65 -9.60
C PRO A 81 15.72 -1.46 -9.40
N ILE A 82 16.19 -0.40 -8.74
CA ILE A 82 15.49 0.86 -8.58
C ILE A 82 16.24 1.92 -9.39
N TYR A 83 15.51 2.68 -10.19
CA TYR A 83 16.09 3.58 -11.18
C TYR A 83 15.97 5.02 -10.74
N ASP A 84 17.02 5.82 -10.96
CA ASP A 84 16.84 7.28 -11.00
C ASP A 84 16.17 7.64 -12.33
N PHE A 85 15.01 8.27 -12.24
CA PHE A 85 14.26 8.76 -13.40
C PHE A 85 13.82 10.21 -13.20
N THR A 86 14.59 10.96 -12.41
CA THR A 86 14.34 12.36 -12.05
C THR A 86 14.04 13.22 -13.26
N ARG A 87 14.86 13.10 -14.31
CA ARG A 87 14.70 13.89 -15.55
C ARG A 87 13.37 13.59 -16.23
N GLN A 88 13.07 12.32 -16.45
CA GLN A 88 11.84 11.88 -17.13
C GLN A 88 10.60 12.29 -16.33
N TYR A 89 10.66 12.15 -15.01
CA TYR A 89 9.59 12.58 -14.11
C TYR A 89 9.33 14.08 -14.21
N ARG A 90 10.37 14.91 -14.17
CA ARG A 90 10.24 16.38 -14.29
C ARG A 90 9.66 16.80 -15.64
N GLU A 91 10.10 16.18 -16.73
CA GLU A 91 9.63 16.48 -18.08
C GLU A 91 8.13 16.15 -18.25
N ALA A 92 7.69 15.00 -17.74
CA ALA A 92 6.34 14.49 -17.91
C ALA A 92 5.34 15.05 -16.90
N VAL A 93 5.68 15.04 -15.60
CA VAL A 93 4.79 15.46 -14.51
C VAL A 93 4.73 16.97 -14.41
N ARG A 94 5.89 17.63 -14.47
CA ARG A 94 6.07 19.08 -14.22
C ARG A 94 5.54 19.47 -12.84
N ASP A 95 4.87 20.61 -12.72
CA ASP A 95 4.32 21.13 -11.47
C ASP A 95 2.95 20.54 -11.08
N GLU A 96 2.59 19.38 -11.63
CA GLU A 96 1.30 18.76 -11.32
C GLU A 96 1.26 18.28 -9.86
N PRO A 97 0.27 18.70 -9.05
CA PRO A 97 0.18 18.29 -7.66
C PRO A 97 0.04 16.77 -7.50
N ILE A 98 0.85 16.17 -6.62
CA ILE A 98 0.82 14.72 -6.40
C ILE A 98 -0.56 14.29 -5.89
N GLY A 99 -1.14 13.30 -6.57
CA GLY A 99 -2.42 12.71 -6.21
C GLY A 99 -3.58 13.11 -7.12
N THR A 100 -3.42 14.15 -7.94
CA THR A 100 -4.45 14.52 -8.92
C THR A 100 -4.63 13.43 -9.97
N SER A 101 -5.82 13.35 -10.55
CA SER A 101 -6.09 12.51 -11.73
C SER A 101 -5.08 12.75 -12.85
N ARG A 102 -4.77 14.01 -13.17
CA ARG A 102 -3.80 14.38 -14.19
C ARG A 102 -2.37 13.95 -13.84
N PHE A 103 -1.98 14.06 -12.57
CA PHE A 103 -0.71 13.54 -12.07
C PHE A 103 -0.62 12.03 -12.33
N LYS A 104 -1.65 11.28 -11.94
CA LYS A 104 -1.69 9.82 -12.12
C LYS A 104 -1.65 9.42 -13.59
N THR A 105 -2.41 10.12 -14.43
CA THR A 105 -2.40 9.89 -15.88
C THR A 105 -1.01 10.16 -16.47
N LYS A 106 -0.38 11.30 -16.15
CA LYS A 106 0.98 11.62 -16.62
C LYS A 106 1.97 10.57 -16.17
N LEU A 107 1.99 10.23 -14.87
CA LEU A 107 2.91 9.23 -14.31
C LEU A 107 2.69 7.84 -14.91
N GLY A 108 1.44 7.43 -15.13
CA GLY A 108 1.10 6.14 -15.72
C GLY A 108 1.41 6.02 -17.22
N LEU A 109 1.43 7.15 -17.94
CA LEU A 109 1.78 7.22 -19.37
C LEU A 109 3.28 7.44 -19.62
N MET A 110 4.08 7.70 -18.58
CA MET A 110 5.52 7.82 -18.72
C MET A 110 6.14 6.51 -19.19
N HIS A 111 7.18 6.61 -20.02
CA HIS A 111 8.01 5.46 -20.33
C HIS A 111 8.72 5.01 -19.05
N LYS A 112 8.39 3.80 -18.60
CA LYS A 112 9.01 3.19 -17.42
C LYS A 112 10.45 2.76 -17.76
N PRO A 113 11.43 3.03 -16.89
CA PRO A 113 12.77 2.47 -16.98
C PRO A 113 12.74 0.93 -17.09
N HIS A 114 13.58 0.39 -17.97
CA HIS A 114 13.79 -1.05 -18.12
C HIS A 114 15.28 -1.36 -18.02
N GLY A 115 15.61 -2.47 -17.36
CA GLY A 115 16.99 -2.88 -17.08
C GLY A 115 17.74 -3.46 -18.27
N ASP A 116 17.20 -3.35 -19.49
CA ASP A 116 17.85 -3.85 -20.70
C ASP A 116 19.02 -2.97 -21.17
N GLY A 117 19.22 -1.81 -20.54
CA GLY A 117 20.26 -0.83 -20.86
C GLY A 117 20.09 -0.17 -22.23
N ARG A 118 19.08 -0.54 -23.02
CA ARG A 118 18.88 -0.07 -24.40
C ARG A 118 18.06 1.20 -24.47
N SER A 119 17.13 1.38 -23.54
CA SER A 119 16.22 2.53 -23.60
C SER A 119 16.89 3.84 -23.15
N GLY A 120 18.05 3.80 -22.48
CA GLY A 120 18.68 5.00 -21.91
C GLY A 120 17.82 5.71 -20.85
N THR A 121 16.66 5.15 -20.51
CA THR A 121 15.69 5.69 -19.56
C THR A 121 16.03 5.20 -18.17
N GLY A 122 16.96 5.88 -17.51
CA GLY A 122 17.20 5.77 -16.07
C GLY A 122 18.38 4.89 -15.67
N GLU A 123 19.28 5.45 -14.87
CA GLU A 123 20.40 4.73 -14.27
C GLU A 123 19.92 3.93 -13.06
N VAL A 124 20.43 2.71 -12.88
CA VAL A 124 20.13 1.91 -11.68
C VAL A 124 20.81 2.56 -10.47
N SER A 125 20.02 3.23 -9.63
CA SER A 125 20.50 3.86 -8.39
C SER A 125 20.57 2.90 -7.21
N TYR A 126 19.70 1.88 -7.18
CA TYR A 126 19.79 0.84 -6.16
C TYR A 126 19.61 -0.53 -6.77
N LEU A 127 20.31 -1.51 -6.19
CA LEU A 127 20.04 -2.92 -6.36
C LEU A 127 19.54 -3.47 -5.03
N VAL A 128 18.41 -4.15 -5.07
CA VAL A 128 17.86 -4.82 -3.89
C VAL A 128 17.82 -6.31 -4.13
N ASP A 129 18.57 -7.05 -3.32
CA ASP A 129 18.68 -8.49 -3.43
C ASP A 129 17.97 -9.13 -2.25
N PHE A 130 16.87 -9.83 -2.52
CA PHE A 130 16.14 -10.61 -1.53
C PHE A 130 16.64 -12.05 -1.52
N GLU A 131 16.63 -12.69 -0.36
CA GLU A 131 16.93 -14.12 -0.24
C GLU A 131 16.05 -14.96 -1.16
N ALA A 132 16.61 -16.04 -1.72
CA ALA A 132 15.90 -16.92 -2.64
C ALA A 132 14.62 -17.50 -1.99
N PRO A 133 13.53 -17.63 -2.75
CA PRO A 133 12.25 -18.12 -2.22
C PRO A 133 12.31 -19.56 -1.70
N GLU A 134 13.31 -20.36 -2.12
CA GLU A 134 13.56 -21.72 -1.63
C GLU A 134 13.93 -21.71 -0.15
N VAL A 135 14.91 -20.87 0.23
CA VAL A 135 15.32 -20.63 1.62
C VAL A 135 14.13 -20.21 2.48
N ARG A 136 13.17 -19.46 1.90
CA ARG A 136 11.95 -19.01 2.60
C ARG A 136 10.94 -20.13 2.85
N ARG A 137 10.91 -21.19 2.03
CA ARG A 137 9.91 -22.29 2.12
C ARG A 137 10.37 -23.42 3.03
N ASP A 138 11.66 -23.75 3.02
CA ASP A 138 12.19 -24.90 3.77
C ASP A 138 12.01 -24.73 5.29
N LEU A 139 12.05 -23.47 5.77
CA LEU A 139 11.75 -23.13 7.16
C LEU A 139 10.28 -23.38 7.55
N THR A 140 9.35 -23.33 6.59
CA THR A 140 7.91 -23.59 6.85
C THR A 140 7.54 -25.08 6.77
N ALA A 141 8.22 -25.86 5.92
CA ALA A 141 7.90 -27.28 5.72
C ALA A 141 8.43 -28.17 6.85
N THR A 142 9.59 -27.83 7.42
CA THR A 142 10.23 -28.63 8.48
C THR A 142 9.47 -28.55 9.82
N ALA A 143 8.67 -27.50 10.03
CA ALA A 143 7.85 -27.33 11.23
C ALA A 143 6.59 -28.23 11.25
N GLY A 144 6.23 -28.87 10.13
CA GLY A 144 5.02 -29.70 10.03
C GLY A 144 5.22 -31.20 10.30
N ALA A 145 6.46 -31.69 10.39
CA ALA A 145 6.72 -33.13 10.34
C ALA A 145 7.18 -33.78 11.67
N ASN A 146 7.70 -33.03 12.63
CA ASN A 146 8.24 -33.61 13.87
C ASN A 146 7.46 -33.18 15.12
N ASN A 147 6.60 -34.09 15.57
CA ASN A 147 5.85 -34.05 16.81
C ASN A 147 6.77 -34.34 18.01
N SER A 148 7.73 -33.46 18.29
CA SER A 148 8.62 -33.56 19.44
C SER A 148 8.48 -32.33 20.34
N ASN A 149 8.01 -32.58 21.57
CA ASN A 149 7.89 -31.71 22.73
C ASN A 149 9.13 -30.84 22.99
N SER A 150 9.30 -29.74 22.24
CA SER A 150 10.30 -28.72 22.53
C SER A 150 9.61 -27.37 22.72
N ASN A 151 9.63 -26.93 23.98
CA ASN A 151 9.08 -25.66 24.42
C ASN A 151 9.79 -24.48 23.73
N ASN A 152 8.97 -23.61 23.15
CA ASN A 152 9.19 -22.17 22.98
C ASN A 152 10.50 -21.70 22.36
N ASN A 153 10.58 -21.79 21.02
CA ASN A 153 11.13 -20.70 20.24
C ASN A 153 10.29 -20.52 18.98
N ASN A 154 9.57 -19.40 18.91
CA ASN A 154 8.75 -19.01 17.77
C ASN A 154 9.67 -18.78 16.56
N ASN A 155 9.86 -19.81 15.73
CA ASN A 155 10.54 -19.70 14.44
C ASN A 155 9.68 -18.88 13.47
N THR A 156 9.66 -17.57 13.65
CA THR A 156 9.07 -16.65 12.69
C THR A 156 9.96 -16.63 11.45
N THR A 157 9.42 -17.08 10.33
CA THR A 157 10.13 -17.03 9.05
C THR A 157 10.36 -15.56 8.71
N THR A 158 11.63 -15.16 8.59
CA THR A 158 12.01 -13.79 8.26
C THR A 158 12.61 -13.80 6.86
N THR A 159 12.18 -12.85 6.02
CA THR A 159 12.76 -12.65 4.69
C THR A 159 13.83 -11.59 4.80
N HIS A 160 15.08 -11.92 4.47
CA HIS A 160 16.14 -10.92 4.42
C HIS A 160 16.34 -10.37 3.01
N ALA A 161 16.82 -9.14 2.93
CA ALA A 161 17.26 -8.49 1.72
C ALA A 161 18.41 -7.53 2.01
N THR A 162 19.22 -7.24 1.00
CA THR A 162 20.23 -6.18 1.03
C THR A 162 19.81 -5.07 0.07
N VAL A 163 19.88 -3.83 0.53
CA VAL A 163 19.59 -2.63 -0.27
C VAL A 163 20.92 -1.93 -0.50
N GLN A 164 21.43 -1.97 -1.73
CA GLN A 164 22.71 -1.40 -2.09
C GLN A 164 22.52 -0.20 -3.04
N ARG A 165 22.99 0.97 -2.62
CA ARG A 165 23.06 2.17 -3.45
C ARG A 165 24.22 2.05 -4.43
N ARG A 166 23.93 2.14 -5.72
CA ARG A 166 24.94 2.22 -6.78
C ARG A 166 25.26 3.70 -7.01
N SER A 167 26.46 4.10 -6.60
CA SER A 167 27.02 5.42 -6.86
C SER A 167 28.50 5.25 -7.19
N LEU A 168 29.03 6.09 -8.09
CA LEU A 168 30.46 6.10 -8.41
C LEU A 168 31.32 6.49 -7.20
N TYR A 169 30.76 7.26 -6.28
CA TYR A 169 31.43 7.71 -5.05
C TYR A 169 30.45 7.59 -3.87
N GLY A 170 30.83 6.89 -2.80
CA GLY A 170 30.00 6.77 -1.60
C GLY A 170 28.77 5.88 -1.78
N GLY A 171 29.01 4.59 -2.05
CA GLY A 171 27.97 3.56 -1.95
C GLY A 171 27.48 3.43 -0.50
N ALA A 172 26.25 2.96 -0.34
CA ALA A 172 25.67 2.64 0.95
C ALA A 172 24.99 1.29 0.87
N GLU A 173 25.09 0.50 1.93
CA GLU A 173 24.48 -0.81 2.03
C GLU A 173 23.67 -0.89 3.31
N VAL A 174 22.46 -1.43 3.20
CA VAL A 174 21.54 -1.55 4.32
C VAL A 174 20.87 -2.92 4.27
N GLY A 175 20.95 -3.66 5.36
CA GLY A 175 20.20 -4.89 5.55
C GLY A 175 18.72 -4.61 5.82
N LEU A 176 17.84 -5.46 5.30
CA LEU A 176 16.39 -5.40 5.51
C LEU A 176 15.90 -6.77 5.93
N ALA A 177 15.23 -6.87 7.07
CA ALA A 177 14.62 -8.09 7.58
C ALA A 177 13.10 -7.89 7.73
N ILE A 178 12.31 -8.72 7.05
CA ILE A 178 10.85 -8.64 7.03
C ILE A 178 10.26 -9.92 7.64
N PRO A 179 9.71 -9.87 8.86
CA PRO A 179 9.05 -11.03 9.45
C PRO A 179 7.84 -11.45 8.60
N GLN A 180 7.60 -12.74 8.40
CA GLN A 180 6.37 -13.21 7.77
C GLN A 180 5.20 -13.06 8.73
N GLN A 181 4.04 -12.66 8.18
CA GLN A 181 2.80 -12.68 8.97
C GLN A 181 2.29 -14.12 9.04
N HIS A 182 2.36 -14.73 10.23
CA HIS A 182 1.58 -15.92 10.49
C HIS A 182 0.11 -15.52 10.65
N ALA A 183 -0.75 -16.11 9.83
CA ALA A 183 -2.19 -15.91 9.89
C ALA A 183 -2.75 -16.51 11.19
N GLY A 184 -2.81 -15.73 12.28
CA GLY A 184 -3.47 -16.19 13.50
C GLY A 184 -3.13 -15.42 14.78
N LEU A 185 -1.95 -14.82 14.87
CA LEU A 185 -1.55 -14.04 16.05
C LEU A 185 -1.57 -12.56 15.67
N ALA A 186 -2.66 -11.89 16.04
CA ALA A 186 -2.80 -10.45 15.91
C ALA A 186 -1.95 -9.73 16.97
N ASP A 187 -0.63 -9.97 16.94
CA ASP A 187 0.28 -9.20 17.75
C ASP A 187 0.52 -7.86 17.05
N ASP A 188 -0.29 -6.87 17.43
CA ASP A 188 -0.22 -5.52 16.89
C ASP A 188 1.09 -4.80 17.28
N CYS A 189 1.92 -5.37 18.17
CA CYS A 189 3.22 -4.84 18.59
C CYS A 189 4.42 -5.34 17.77
N ALA A 190 4.25 -6.32 16.86
CA ALA A 190 5.38 -6.85 16.10
C ALA A 190 5.91 -5.83 15.08
N ALA A 191 7.24 -5.65 15.03
CA ALA A 191 7.90 -4.79 14.06
C ALA A 191 7.52 -5.17 12.61
N ALA A 192 7.15 -4.16 11.81
CA ALA A 192 6.87 -4.31 10.39
C ALA A 192 8.11 -4.80 9.64
N CYS A 193 9.27 -4.21 9.89
CA CYS A 193 10.55 -4.72 9.44
C CYS A 193 11.66 -4.18 10.33
N THR A 194 12.84 -4.74 10.20
CA THR A 194 14.06 -4.22 10.81
C THR A 194 15.01 -3.83 9.69
N VAL A 195 15.58 -2.65 9.79
CA VAL A 195 16.55 -2.09 8.86
C VAL A 195 17.90 -2.00 9.60
N THR A 196 18.98 -2.44 8.97
CA THR A 196 20.32 -2.49 9.60
C THR A 196 21.31 -1.77 8.71
N PRO A 197 21.62 -0.48 8.99
CA PRO A 197 22.63 0.25 8.24
C PRO A 197 24.01 -0.39 8.40
N ALA A 198 24.76 -0.57 7.32
CA ALA A 198 26.04 -1.27 7.36
C ALA A 198 27.11 -0.51 8.17
N SER A 199 27.05 0.83 8.21
CA SER A 199 28.04 1.63 8.92
C SER A 199 27.95 1.51 10.45
N THR A 200 26.73 1.38 10.97
CA THR A 200 26.45 1.36 12.42
C THR A 200 26.15 -0.04 12.94
N GLY A 201 25.61 -0.93 12.11
CA GLY A 201 25.08 -2.23 12.53
C GLY A 201 23.87 -2.12 13.47
N ALA A 202 23.33 -0.92 13.68
CA ALA A 202 22.23 -0.70 14.60
C ALA A 202 20.90 -1.20 14.02
N TYR A 203 20.05 -1.78 14.85
CA TYR A 203 18.73 -2.25 14.43
C TYR A 203 17.71 -1.11 14.48
N VAL A 204 17.25 -0.68 13.30
CA VAL A 204 16.18 0.29 13.14
C VAL A 204 14.86 -0.46 12.97
N ASN A 205 14.08 -0.51 14.05
CA ASN A 205 12.79 -1.20 14.05
C ASN A 205 11.68 -0.30 13.51
N LEU A 206 11.01 -0.76 12.47
CA LEU A 206 9.86 -0.09 11.88
C LEU A 206 8.59 -0.58 12.59
N ALA A 207 8.03 0.20 13.51
CA ALA A 207 6.81 -0.12 14.22
C ALA A 207 5.57 0.34 13.44
N ARG A 208 4.48 -0.42 13.50
CA ARG A 208 3.21 -0.09 12.83
C ARG A 208 2.21 0.48 13.83
N SER A 209 1.44 1.48 13.43
CA SER A 209 0.32 2.01 14.21
C SER A 209 -0.90 2.30 13.32
N TYR A 210 -2.09 2.44 13.94
CA TYR A 210 -3.35 2.70 13.23
C TYR A 210 -4.07 3.92 13.81
N PRO A 211 -3.49 5.12 13.71
CA PRO A 211 -4.11 6.33 14.25
C PRO A 211 -5.36 6.74 13.47
N LEU A 212 -5.46 6.34 12.19
CA LEU A 212 -6.61 6.61 11.35
C LEU A 212 -7.66 5.51 11.43
N ARG A 213 -8.93 5.94 11.45
CA ARG A 213 -10.05 5.02 11.26
C ARG A 213 -9.92 4.33 9.89
N PRO A 214 -10.33 3.06 9.77
CA PRO A 214 -10.38 2.40 8.48
C PRO A 214 -11.21 3.20 7.48
N THR A 215 -10.69 3.39 6.27
CA THR A 215 -11.43 4.06 5.20
C THR A 215 -12.47 3.10 4.64
N VAL A 216 -13.75 3.46 4.79
CA VAL A 216 -14.87 2.67 4.26
C VAL A 216 -15.27 3.22 2.90
N THR A 217 -15.23 2.37 1.89
CA THR A 217 -15.69 2.68 0.53
C THR A 217 -16.73 1.64 0.09
N ARG A 218 -17.39 1.88 -1.05
CA ARG A 218 -18.27 0.87 -1.68
C ARG A 218 -17.55 -0.45 -1.99
N LEU A 219 -16.22 -0.41 -2.13
CA LEU A 219 -15.38 -1.56 -2.46
C LEU A 219 -14.87 -2.30 -1.22
N GLY A 220 -15.10 -1.78 -0.02
CA GLY A 220 -14.69 -2.38 1.24
C GLY A 220 -14.05 -1.38 2.20
N SER A 221 -13.59 -1.91 3.34
CA SER A 221 -12.85 -1.18 4.36
C SER A 221 -11.36 -1.44 4.19
N SER A 222 -10.56 -0.37 4.11
CA SER A 222 -9.09 -0.44 4.06
C SER A 222 -8.51 0.15 5.35
N ARG A 223 -7.63 -0.61 6.02
CA ARG A 223 -6.79 -0.05 7.09
C ARG A 223 -5.59 0.64 6.44
N ASN A 224 -5.20 1.77 7.00
CA ASN A 224 -4.11 2.60 6.48
C ASN A 224 -3.10 2.80 7.62
N PRO A 225 -2.19 1.85 7.84
CA PRO A 225 -1.21 1.95 8.91
C PRO A 225 -0.23 3.09 8.69
N TRP A 226 0.20 3.71 9.78
CA TRP A 226 1.41 4.52 9.83
C TRP A 226 2.57 3.65 10.28
N PHE A 227 3.79 4.02 9.87
CA PHE A 227 5.00 3.28 10.22
C PHE A 227 6.04 4.21 10.81
N THR A 228 6.42 3.98 12.06
CA THR A 228 7.36 4.82 12.80
C THR A 228 8.67 4.09 13.01
N PHE A 229 9.79 4.77 12.87
CA PHE A 229 11.11 4.25 13.17
C PHE A 229 12.02 5.36 13.67
N THR A 230 13.09 4.98 14.36
CA THR A 230 14.08 5.91 14.86
C THR A 230 15.44 5.49 14.33
N VAL A 231 16.10 6.41 13.61
CA VAL A 231 17.45 6.21 13.10
C VAL A 231 18.43 6.80 14.11
N PRO A 232 19.38 6.00 14.64
CA PRO A 232 20.43 6.50 15.50
C PRO A 232 21.23 7.59 14.78
N GLY A 233 21.33 8.76 15.41
CA GLY A 233 22.17 9.83 14.87
C GLY A 233 23.61 9.73 15.33
N GLY A 234 24.49 10.50 14.69
CA GLY A 234 25.84 10.72 15.22
C GLY A 234 25.81 11.43 16.59
N ALA A 235 26.96 11.52 17.24
CA ALA A 235 27.07 12.14 18.58
C ALA A 235 26.57 13.61 18.63
N LEU A 236 26.70 14.35 17.54
CA LEU A 236 26.21 15.73 17.39
C LEU A 236 24.78 15.77 16.83
N GLU A 237 24.56 14.84 15.89
CA GLU A 237 23.31 14.21 15.50
C GLU A 237 22.18 14.30 16.50
N GLY A 238 22.16 13.35 17.44
CA GLY A 238 20.97 12.91 18.14
C GLY A 238 20.07 12.03 17.25
N ASP A 239 19.23 11.21 17.85
CA ASP A 239 18.34 10.31 17.10
C ASP A 239 17.29 11.08 16.29
N ARG A 240 16.91 10.52 15.14
CA ARG A 240 15.87 11.06 14.27
C ARG A 240 14.69 10.09 14.20
N THR A 241 13.53 10.54 14.65
CA THR A 241 12.30 9.73 14.59
C THR A 241 11.52 10.12 13.34
N LEU A 242 11.23 9.12 12.51
CA LEU A 242 10.59 9.28 11.21
C LEU A 242 9.31 8.47 11.18
N GLN A 243 8.35 8.94 10.38
CA GLN A 243 7.06 8.29 10.25
C GLN A 243 6.53 8.34 8.82
N TRP A 244 6.29 7.17 8.23
CA TRP A 244 5.48 7.05 7.03
C TRP A 244 4.01 7.21 7.39
N GLN A 245 3.43 8.33 6.95
CA GLN A 245 2.04 8.68 7.17
C GLN A 245 1.25 8.55 5.86
N VAL A 246 -0.01 8.17 5.99
CA VAL A 246 -0.99 8.15 4.89
C VAL A 246 -2.15 9.01 5.29
N HIS A 247 -2.62 9.83 4.36
CA HIS A 247 -3.70 10.82 4.56
C HIS A 247 -4.70 10.69 3.41
N PRO A 248 -5.66 9.74 3.49
CA PRO A 248 -6.51 9.39 2.37
C PRO A 248 -7.36 10.54 1.82
N VAL A 249 -7.76 11.48 2.67
CA VAL A 249 -8.62 12.61 2.31
C VAL A 249 -7.80 13.72 1.66
N GLU A 250 -6.64 14.00 2.23
CA GLU A 250 -5.81 15.15 1.89
C GLU A 250 -4.85 14.82 0.76
N HIS A 251 -4.24 13.64 0.78
CA HIS A 251 -3.19 13.20 -0.15
C HIS A 251 -3.62 12.08 -1.11
N GLY A 252 -4.74 11.41 -0.80
CA GLY A 252 -5.23 10.25 -1.52
C GLY A 252 -4.72 8.91 -0.98
N LEU A 253 -5.39 7.83 -1.38
CA LEU A 253 -5.19 6.46 -0.84
C LEU A 253 -3.89 5.77 -1.26
N LEU A 254 -3.19 6.28 -2.27
CA LEU A 254 -2.01 5.65 -2.86
C LEU A 254 -0.71 6.39 -2.52
N ARG A 255 -0.76 7.34 -1.59
CA ARG A 255 0.36 8.18 -1.20
C ARG A 255 0.75 7.92 0.25
N TYR A 256 2.04 7.64 0.45
CA TYR A 256 2.71 7.68 1.75
C TYR A 256 3.68 8.86 1.77
N THR A 257 3.68 9.61 2.88
CA THR A 257 4.56 10.75 3.10
C THR A 257 5.43 10.44 4.32
N LEU A 258 6.74 10.46 4.17
CA LEU A 258 7.69 10.32 5.26
C LEU A 258 7.88 11.68 5.94
N VAL A 259 7.57 11.74 7.23
CA VAL A 259 7.71 12.96 8.06
C VAL A 259 8.76 12.72 9.12
N GLU A 260 9.66 13.66 9.31
CA GLU A 260 10.53 13.70 10.49
C GLU A 260 9.79 14.34 11.65
N MET A 261 9.70 13.62 12.75
CA MET A 261 9.09 14.10 13.98
C MET A 261 10.11 14.98 14.70
N PRO A 262 9.77 16.23 15.05
CA PRO A 262 10.69 17.08 15.77
C PRO A 262 11.06 16.43 17.10
N ARG A 263 12.32 16.62 17.48
CA ARG A 263 12.82 16.07 18.72
C ARG A 263 12.02 16.62 19.89
N ARG A 264 11.57 15.72 20.76
CA ARG A 264 11.22 16.11 22.12
C ARG A 264 12.52 16.59 22.75
N ALA A 265 12.68 17.91 22.86
CA ALA A 265 13.85 18.53 23.44
C ALA A 265 13.91 18.23 24.95
N GLY A 266 14.35 17.02 25.31
CA GLY A 266 14.53 16.58 26.69
C GLY A 266 13.29 16.68 27.59
N PRO A 267 13.40 16.25 28.85
CA PRO A 267 12.38 16.51 29.85
C PRO A 267 12.43 18.00 30.21
N ARG A 268 11.51 18.80 29.69
CA ARG A 268 10.99 19.88 30.52
C ARG A 268 10.17 19.19 31.61
N VAL A 269 10.69 19.24 32.84
CA VAL A 269 10.14 18.58 34.04
C VAL A 269 8.72 19.08 34.41
N ASP A 270 8.13 20.03 33.68
CA ASP A 270 6.85 20.66 34.04
C ASP A 270 5.68 20.40 33.08
N GLU A 271 5.75 19.40 32.19
CA GLU A 271 4.61 19.09 31.31
C GLU A 271 4.07 17.67 31.58
N MET A 272 3.33 17.58 32.69
CA MET A 272 2.33 16.56 33.01
C MET A 272 1.28 16.48 31.90
N TRP A 273 1.52 15.66 30.88
CA TRP A 273 0.69 15.50 29.69
C TRP A 273 -0.51 14.53 29.83
N TRP A 274 -0.98 14.24 31.05
CA TRP A 274 -2.21 13.46 31.24
C TRP A 274 -2.87 13.59 32.62
N GLU A 275 -2.50 14.57 33.45
CA GLU A 275 -3.28 14.80 34.68
C GLU A 275 -4.48 15.72 34.40
N ASP A 276 -5.65 15.16 34.68
CA ASP A 276 -6.98 15.73 34.67
C ASP A 276 -7.03 17.25 34.90
N GLY A 277 -7.23 17.99 33.81
CA GLY A 277 -7.65 19.39 33.84
C GLY A 277 -9.08 19.49 34.36
N SER A 278 -9.20 19.54 35.69
CA SER A 278 -10.36 20.10 36.37
C SER A 278 -10.64 21.50 35.83
N ALA A 279 -11.93 21.76 35.64
CA ALA A 279 -12.50 22.97 35.11
C ALA A 279 -12.04 24.24 35.87
N ASP A 280 -11.53 25.24 35.15
CA ASP A 280 -12.14 26.57 35.23
C ASP A 280 -11.81 27.40 33.99
N GLY A 281 -12.81 28.14 33.52
CA GLY A 281 -12.89 28.69 32.18
C GLY A 281 -12.10 29.98 31.96
N SER A 282 -11.51 30.08 30.78
CA SER A 282 -11.30 31.38 30.13
C SER A 282 -11.35 31.20 28.62
N ARG A 283 -12.33 31.88 28.01
CA ARG A 283 -12.72 31.78 26.60
C ARG A 283 -11.71 32.53 25.73
N THR A 284 -10.86 31.81 25.00
CA THR A 284 -10.40 32.24 23.67
C THR A 284 -10.88 31.21 22.66
N ARG A 285 -11.81 31.67 21.82
CA ARG A 285 -12.64 30.86 20.92
C ARG A 285 -11.92 30.69 19.58
N ASP A 286 -10.76 30.05 19.59
CA ASP A 286 -10.17 29.51 18.36
C ASP A 286 -10.40 28.00 18.38
N GLY A 287 -11.37 27.57 17.57
CA GLY A 287 -11.79 26.17 17.44
C GLY A 287 -10.74 25.29 16.76
N ARG A 288 -9.54 25.20 17.35
CA ARG A 288 -8.62 24.10 17.06
C ARG A 288 -9.29 22.82 17.53
N LYS A 289 -9.54 21.91 16.59
CA LYS A 289 -10.02 20.57 16.90
C LYS A 289 -8.94 19.87 17.73
N ASP A 290 -9.24 19.56 18.99
CA ASP A 290 -8.34 18.97 19.99
C ASP A 290 -7.91 17.51 19.71
N GLY A 291 -7.56 17.17 18.47
CA GLY A 291 -7.18 15.79 18.12
C GLY A 291 -6.36 15.62 16.87
N GLU A 292 -5.94 16.70 16.21
CA GLU A 292 -5.04 16.57 15.06
C GLU A 292 -3.58 16.50 15.55
N PRO A 293 -2.82 15.43 15.21
CA PRO A 293 -1.44 15.32 15.65
C PRO A 293 -0.62 16.49 15.09
N SER A 294 0.07 17.22 15.97
CA SER A 294 0.82 18.45 15.66
C SER A 294 1.84 18.32 14.51
N PHE A 295 2.19 17.08 14.14
CA PHE A 295 3.20 16.74 13.13
C PHE A 295 2.62 15.94 11.96
N SER A 296 1.33 16.13 11.67
CA SER A 296 0.68 15.56 10.49
C SER A 296 1.25 16.18 9.21
N ALA A 297 1.56 15.34 8.22
CA ALA A 297 1.93 15.77 6.87
C ALA A 297 0.82 16.54 6.14
N ALA A 298 -0.43 16.43 6.61
CA ALA A 298 -1.58 17.10 6.02
C ALA A 298 -1.75 18.55 6.49
N VAL A 299 -1.04 18.96 7.55
CA VAL A 299 -1.13 20.31 8.11
C VAL A 299 -0.24 21.26 7.31
N ASP A 300 -0.85 22.31 6.76
CA ASP A 300 -0.15 23.41 6.11
C ASP A 300 0.87 24.02 7.09
N GLY A 301 2.14 24.07 6.69
CA GLY A 301 3.26 24.53 7.52
C GLY A 301 4.21 23.42 7.96
N ASN A 302 3.77 22.16 8.03
CA ASN A 302 4.64 21.01 8.30
C ASN A 302 5.38 20.51 7.05
N GLU A 303 5.27 21.24 5.94
CA GLU A 303 5.96 20.88 4.70
C GLU A 303 7.45 20.70 4.91
N HIS A 304 8.10 21.48 5.79
CA HIS A 304 9.54 21.41 6.14
C HIS A 304 9.97 20.11 6.86
N LEU A 305 9.02 19.31 7.34
CA LEU A 305 9.29 18.01 7.98
C LEU A 305 9.23 16.82 7.01
N ILE A 306 8.67 17.00 5.82
CA ILE A 306 8.54 15.95 4.79
C ILE A 306 9.89 15.55 4.19
N ARG A 307 10.38 14.34 4.46
CA ARG A 307 11.65 13.83 3.92
C ARG A 307 11.51 13.07 2.61
N ALA A 308 10.35 12.45 2.40
CA ALA A 308 10.07 11.68 1.19
C ALA A 308 8.57 11.57 0.91
N ILE A 309 8.21 11.32 -0.35
CA ILE A 309 6.85 10.96 -0.77
C ILE A 309 6.92 9.74 -1.68
N TYR A 310 6.24 8.66 -1.30
CA TYR A 310 5.97 7.54 -2.19
C TYR A 310 4.56 7.66 -2.78
N HIS A 311 4.45 7.49 -4.09
CA HIS A 311 3.19 7.37 -4.79
C HIS A 311 3.13 6.08 -5.61
N ASN A 312 2.16 5.22 -5.32
CA ASN A 312 1.97 3.97 -6.04
C ASN A 312 1.29 4.21 -7.39
N VAL A 313 1.90 3.71 -8.46
CA VAL A 313 1.33 3.65 -9.81
C VAL A 313 0.33 2.50 -9.84
N GLY A 314 -0.95 2.82 -9.90
CA GLY A 314 -2.01 1.81 -9.99
C GLY A 314 -3.41 2.41 -10.00
N LEU A 315 -4.36 1.63 -10.53
CA LEU A 315 -5.79 1.98 -10.57
C LEU A 315 -6.53 1.55 -9.29
N GLY A 316 -5.80 1.16 -8.24
CA GLY A 316 -6.36 0.66 -7.00
C GLY A 316 -6.83 1.74 -6.03
N PHE A 317 -7.61 1.31 -5.06
CA PHE A 317 -8.04 2.13 -3.91
C PHE A 317 -7.25 1.79 -2.63
N SER A 318 -6.27 0.90 -2.73
CA SER A 318 -5.49 0.42 -1.60
C SER A 318 -4.12 -0.04 -2.07
N LEU A 319 -3.15 0.03 -1.16
CA LEU A 319 -1.80 -0.51 -1.33
C LEU A 319 -1.72 -2.00 -0.99
N ALA A 320 -2.81 -2.60 -0.52
CA ALA A 320 -2.96 -4.05 -0.30
C ALA A 320 -3.13 -4.84 -1.61
N GLN A 321 -2.32 -4.50 -2.62
CA GLN A 321 -2.27 -5.19 -3.91
C GLN A 321 -1.22 -6.33 -3.86
N PRO A 322 -1.29 -7.34 -4.75
CA PRO A 322 -0.29 -8.40 -4.77
C PRO A 322 1.12 -7.93 -5.19
N PHE A 323 1.21 -6.75 -5.82
CA PHE A 323 2.45 -6.10 -6.21
C PHE A 323 2.39 -4.61 -5.86
N SER A 324 3.55 -3.96 -5.85
CA SER A 324 3.68 -2.51 -5.71
C SER A 324 4.58 -1.98 -6.81
N GLU A 325 4.25 -0.81 -7.33
CA GLU A 325 5.00 -0.10 -8.38
C GLU A 325 4.82 1.38 -8.11
N GLY A 326 5.84 2.22 -8.20
CA GLY A 326 5.65 3.61 -7.83
C GLY A 326 6.82 4.55 -8.09
N ALA A 327 6.58 5.82 -7.76
CA ALA A 327 7.59 6.86 -7.73
C ALA A 327 7.87 7.23 -6.27
N LEU A 328 9.14 7.28 -5.89
CA LEU A 328 9.62 7.77 -4.61
C LEU A 328 10.36 9.09 -4.83
N LEU A 329 9.80 10.18 -4.33
CA LEU A 329 10.42 11.48 -4.31
C LEU A 329 11.17 11.63 -2.98
N LEU A 330 12.41 12.07 -3.05
CA LEU A 330 13.33 12.16 -1.92
C LEU A 330 13.80 13.60 -1.75
N GLU A 331 14.09 13.98 -0.51
CA GLU A 331 14.77 15.24 -0.23
C GLU A 331 16.16 15.28 -0.84
N ASP A 332 16.51 16.43 -1.39
CA ASP A 332 17.80 16.64 -2.03
C ASP A 332 18.93 16.67 -1.00
N GLY A 333 20.08 16.09 -1.37
CA GLY A 333 21.27 16.12 -0.51
C GLY A 333 21.19 15.26 0.75
N MET A 334 20.25 14.31 0.82
CA MET A 334 20.25 13.32 1.90
C MET A 334 21.56 12.53 1.92
N ASP A 335 22.00 12.19 3.13
CA ASP A 335 23.11 11.26 3.34
C ASP A 335 22.82 9.94 2.60
N PRO A 336 23.79 9.37 1.84
CA PRO A 336 23.59 8.15 1.07
C PRO A 336 23.06 6.94 1.85
N GLU A 337 23.51 6.77 3.09
CA GLU A 337 23.06 5.67 3.94
C GLU A 337 21.68 5.96 4.50
N PHE A 338 21.41 7.19 4.92
CA PHE A 338 20.07 7.61 5.29
C PHE A 338 19.06 7.44 4.15
N GLU A 339 19.43 7.82 2.92
CA GLU A 339 18.63 7.61 1.71
C GLU A 339 18.33 6.10 1.52
N ALA A 340 19.34 5.24 1.70
CA ALA A 340 19.18 3.78 1.64
C ALA A 340 18.26 3.22 2.75
N VAL A 341 18.31 3.78 3.97
CA VAL A 341 17.38 3.44 5.07
C VAL A 341 15.95 3.83 4.70
N VAL A 342 15.75 5.00 4.09
CA VAL A 342 14.43 5.44 3.59
C VAL A 342 13.90 4.46 2.55
N VAL A 343 14.72 4.07 1.57
CA VAL A 343 14.36 3.07 0.55
C VAL A 343 14.03 1.71 1.19
N ALA A 344 14.87 1.21 2.09
CA ALA A 344 14.67 -0.07 2.77
C ALA A 344 13.38 -0.07 3.62
N SER A 345 13.14 1.00 4.38
CA SER A 345 11.93 1.16 5.20
C SER A 345 10.66 1.19 4.34
N LEU A 346 10.71 1.85 3.17
CA LEU A 346 9.62 1.86 2.21
C LEU A 346 9.33 0.45 1.68
N LEU A 347 10.36 -0.31 1.28
CA LEU A 347 10.18 -1.67 0.78
C LEU A 347 9.60 -2.61 1.84
N GLY A 348 10.09 -2.53 3.07
CA GLY A 348 9.53 -3.27 4.21
C GLY A 348 8.07 -2.89 4.48
N MET A 349 7.75 -1.60 4.44
CA MET A 349 6.39 -1.09 4.58
C MET A 349 5.46 -1.62 3.48
N LEU A 350 5.86 -1.50 2.20
CA LEU A 350 5.07 -1.98 1.07
C LEU A 350 4.83 -3.48 1.17
N TRP A 351 5.85 -4.26 1.53
CA TRP A 351 5.68 -5.69 1.78
C TRP A 351 4.60 -5.99 2.81
N ARG A 352 4.57 -5.23 3.91
CA ARG A 352 3.53 -5.38 4.94
C ARG A 352 2.15 -4.96 4.45
N ALA A 353 2.05 -3.85 3.74
CA ALA A 353 0.78 -3.38 3.18
C ALA A 353 0.13 -4.44 2.27
N ARG A 354 0.92 -5.16 1.46
CA ARG A 354 0.43 -6.26 0.61
C ARG A 354 -0.11 -7.46 1.40
N GLY A 355 0.47 -7.75 2.55
CA GLY A 355 0.05 -8.87 3.42
C GLY A 355 -1.34 -8.68 4.03
N GLU A 356 -1.77 -7.44 4.27
CA GLU A 356 -3.02 -7.16 5.00
C GLU A 356 -4.28 -7.63 4.26
N GLY A 357 -4.24 -7.69 2.92
CA GLY A 357 -5.38 -8.11 2.08
C GLY A 357 -5.60 -9.63 2.01
N ARG A 358 -4.64 -10.45 2.46
CA ARG A 358 -4.71 -11.92 2.31
C ARG A 358 -5.50 -12.65 3.40
N LYS A 359 -6.14 -11.92 4.33
CA LYS A 359 -7.05 -12.52 5.32
C LYS A 359 -8.16 -13.22 4.57
N SER A 360 -8.02 -14.53 4.44
CA SER A 360 -8.91 -15.38 3.69
C SER A 360 -10.31 -15.15 4.25
N ARG A 361 -11.27 -14.75 3.41
CA ARG A 361 -12.71 -14.75 3.72
C ARG A 361 -13.22 -16.20 3.89
N LYS A 362 -12.46 -17.02 4.61
CA LYS A 362 -12.73 -18.43 4.86
C LYS A 362 -13.71 -18.47 6.04
N GLY A 363 -14.98 -18.15 5.78
CA GLY A 363 -15.96 -18.19 6.86
C GLY A 363 -17.29 -17.51 6.66
N SER A 364 -17.54 -16.75 5.59
CA SER A 364 -18.94 -16.43 5.25
C SER A 364 -19.56 -17.66 4.59
N LYS A 365 -19.75 -18.70 5.40
CA LYS A 365 -20.70 -19.77 5.17
C LYS A 365 -22.02 -19.05 4.96
N SER A 366 -22.45 -18.95 3.71
CA SER A 366 -23.78 -18.47 3.39
C SER A 366 -24.78 -19.41 4.09
N GLU A 367 -25.23 -19.02 5.28
CA GLU A 367 -26.40 -19.60 5.95
C GLU A 367 -27.67 -19.22 5.18
N GLY A 368 -27.74 -19.64 3.92
CA GLY A 368 -28.77 -19.20 3.00
C GLY A 368 -28.89 -20.12 1.80
N SER A 369 -28.80 -21.44 1.99
CA SER A 369 -29.25 -22.41 0.97
C SER A 369 -29.51 -23.80 1.56
N ALA A 370 -30.33 -23.87 2.62
CA ALA A 370 -30.84 -25.14 3.16
C ALA A 370 -32.38 -25.17 3.24
N LEU A 371 -33.06 -24.55 2.27
CA LEU A 371 -34.53 -24.53 2.18
C LEU A 371 -35.00 -24.74 0.74
N ALA A 372 -34.58 -25.84 0.09
CA ALA A 372 -35.21 -26.32 -1.15
C ALA A 372 -34.83 -27.78 -1.48
N ARG A 373 -35.05 -28.75 -0.58
CA ARG A 373 -35.03 -30.17 -0.99
C ARG A 373 -35.81 -31.12 -0.08
N LYS A 374 -37.14 -31.05 -0.16
CA LYS A 374 -38.11 -32.15 0.05
C LYS A 374 -39.30 -31.78 -0.85
N LYS A 375 -39.83 -32.59 -1.78
CA LYS A 375 -40.25 -33.98 -1.65
C LYS A 375 -40.63 -34.46 -3.06
N SER A 376 -39.87 -35.36 -3.67
CA SER A 376 -40.30 -36.15 -4.83
C SER A 376 -40.72 -37.52 -4.33
N GLY A 377 -42.04 -37.73 -4.19
CA GLY A 377 -42.63 -39.02 -3.88
C GLY A 377 -42.80 -39.83 -5.17
N SER A 378 -42.09 -40.94 -5.24
CA SER A 378 -42.42 -42.10 -6.07
C SER A 378 -43.50 -42.91 -5.35
N VAL A 379 -44.48 -43.46 -6.09
CA VAL A 379 -45.07 -44.81 -5.93
C VAL A 379 -46.29 -44.99 -6.87
N THR A 380 -46.08 -45.93 -7.79
CA THR A 380 -46.92 -46.87 -8.57
C THR A 380 -48.47 -46.88 -8.49
N SER A 381 -49.06 -46.98 -9.70
CA SER A 381 -50.13 -47.89 -10.20
C SER A 381 -51.43 -48.13 -9.41
N GLY A 382 -52.56 -48.04 -10.11
CA GLY A 382 -53.82 -48.69 -9.72
C GLY A 382 -55.02 -48.16 -10.51
N ASP A 383 -55.73 -49.07 -11.17
CA ASP A 383 -56.77 -48.88 -12.17
C ASP A 383 -58.13 -48.30 -11.70
N GLU A 384 -58.90 -47.93 -12.73
CA GLU A 384 -60.37 -48.04 -12.88
C GLU A 384 -61.36 -46.97 -12.37
N ASP A 385 -62.17 -46.53 -13.35
CA ASP A 385 -63.59 -46.18 -13.39
C ASP A 385 -64.21 -44.98 -12.66
N GLY A 386 -65.08 -44.27 -13.41
CA GLY A 386 -66.32 -43.72 -12.86
C GLY A 386 -66.60 -42.22 -13.02
N SER A 387 -67.25 -41.87 -14.15
CA SER A 387 -68.44 -41.00 -14.26
C SER A 387 -68.59 -39.64 -13.51
N ILE A 388 -68.86 -38.60 -14.33
CA ILE A 388 -69.97 -37.60 -14.23
C ILE A 388 -70.10 -36.74 -12.94
N SER A 389 -69.87 -35.43 -13.04
CA SER A 389 -70.91 -34.37 -12.94
C SER A 389 -70.39 -32.99 -12.52
N SER A 390 -71.15 -32.00 -13.00
CA SER A 390 -71.20 -30.56 -12.75
C SER A 390 -71.10 -30.08 -11.30
N GLY A 391 -70.62 -28.83 -11.09
CA GLY A 391 -71.14 -28.04 -9.97
C GLY A 391 -70.28 -26.87 -9.46
N SER A 392 -70.74 -25.66 -9.77
CA SER A 392 -70.82 -24.50 -8.88
C SER A 392 -69.57 -23.77 -8.35
N SER A 393 -69.57 -22.46 -8.67
CA SER A 393 -69.02 -21.33 -7.91
C SER A 393 -69.48 -21.36 -6.43
N PRO A 394 -68.71 -20.80 -5.46
CA PRO A 394 -69.01 -19.41 -5.09
C PRO A 394 -67.82 -18.55 -4.58
N SER A 395 -68.11 -17.25 -4.60
CA SER A 395 -67.51 -16.11 -3.91
C SER A 395 -66.85 -16.33 -2.53
N ARG A 396 -65.82 -15.53 -2.20
CA ARG A 396 -65.87 -14.46 -1.15
C ARG A 396 -64.51 -13.80 -0.87
N LYS A 397 -64.54 -12.46 -0.80
CA LYS A 397 -63.94 -11.51 0.20
C LYS A 397 -62.46 -11.72 0.58
N GLY A 398 -61.56 -10.75 0.41
CA GLY A 398 -61.57 -9.41 1.04
C GLY A 398 -60.52 -9.38 2.18
N PHE A 399 -59.99 -8.18 2.52
CA PHE A 399 -58.90 -7.87 3.50
C PHE A 399 -57.47 -8.03 2.93
N PHE A 400 -56.49 -7.13 3.10
CA PHE A 400 -56.17 -6.01 3.99
C PHE A 400 -55.55 -4.86 3.15
N GLY A 401 -55.54 -3.57 3.49
CA GLY A 401 -55.44 -2.95 4.80
C GLY A 401 -54.17 -2.09 4.84
N LYS A 402 -54.37 -0.76 4.78
CA LYS A 402 -53.40 0.35 4.82
C LYS A 402 -52.38 0.23 5.97
N ILE A 403 -51.16 0.77 5.80
CA ILE A 403 -50.40 1.48 6.85
C ILE A 403 -49.57 2.61 6.20
N LEU A 404 -49.74 3.82 6.73
CA LEU A 404 -49.08 5.07 6.39
C LEU A 404 -48.87 5.79 7.74
N ARG A 405 -47.63 6.17 8.08
CA ARG A 405 -47.20 7.15 9.11
C ARG A 405 -45.67 7.28 8.94
N ARG A 406 -45.05 8.37 8.47
CA ARG A 406 -45.01 9.78 8.90
C ARG A 406 -44.44 9.97 10.31
N LEU A 407 -43.31 10.67 10.40
CA LEU A 407 -43.00 11.90 11.18
C LEU A 407 -41.48 12.17 11.03
N SER A 408 -41.12 13.30 10.42
CA SER A 408 -40.80 14.64 10.99
C SER A 408 -39.34 14.76 11.38
#